data_AF-A0A850LRT1-F1
#
_entry.id   AF-A0A850LRT1-F1
#
_cell.length_a   1.000
_cell.length_b   1.000
_cell.length_c   1.000
_cell.angle_alpha   90.00
_cell.angle_beta   90.00
_cell.angle_gamma   90.00
#
_symmetry.space_group_name_H-M   'P 1'
#
loop_
_entity.id
_entity.type
_entity.pdbx_description
1 polymer ?
#
loop_
_entity_poly.entity_id
_entity_poly.type
_entity_poly.pdbx_seq_one_letter_code
_entity_poly.pdbx_strand_id
1 'polypeptide(L)'
;KDIDFWEINEAFAVVALYAIDQLGLNPDKVNVKGGGCAIGHPLGMSGVRLVGTLARILKLEKARYGCANMCIGGGQGTAVIIENEEAK
;
A
#
# COMPACT_ATOMS: atom_id res chain seq x y z
N LYS A 1 11.26 -8.88 0.60
CA LYS A 1 12.61 -8.37 0.97
C LYS A 1 12.99 -7.16 0.14
N ASP A 2 12.55 -7.08 -1.12
CA ASP A 2 12.87 -5.96 -2.02
C ASP A 2 11.89 -4.78 -1.92
N ILE A 3 10.69 -4.99 -1.36
CA ILE A 3 9.69 -3.92 -1.18
C ILE A 3 9.98 -3.13 0.10
N ASP A 4 10.24 -1.83 -0.08
CA ASP A 4 10.55 -0.90 1.00
C ASP A 4 9.29 -0.42 1.73
N PHE A 5 8.20 -0.17 0.99
CA PHE A 5 6.94 0.36 1.52
C PHE A 5 5.71 -0.28 0.87
N TRP A 6 4.64 -0.37 1.66
CA TRP A 6 3.37 -0.97 1.26
C TRP A 6 2.21 0.00 1.49
N GLU A 7 1.35 0.14 0.48
CA GLU A 7 0.04 0.78 0.62
C GLU A 7 -1.03 -0.31 0.44
N ILE A 8 -1.57 -0.78 1.55
CA ILE A 8 -2.59 -1.84 1.62
C ILE A 8 -3.93 -1.18 1.91
N ASN A 9 -4.91 -1.33 1.02
CA ASN A 9 -6.21 -0.72 1.24
C ASN A 9 -6.87 -1.23 2.52
N GLU A 10 -7.15 -0.32 3.44
CA GLU A 10 -7.86 -0.60 4.69
C GLU A 10 -9.38 -0.56 4.44
N ALA A 11 -9.89 -1.49 3.63
CA ALA A 11 -11.34 -1.66 3.46
C ALA A 11 -11.99 -2.01 4.82
N PHE A 12 -11.28 -2.83 5.60
CA PHE A 12 -11.50 -3.09 7.01
C PHE A 12 -10.14 -3.25 7.68
N ALA A 13 -10.01 -2.90 8.97
CA ALA A 13 -8.73 -3.02 9.69
C ALA A 13 -8.13 -4.43 9.61
N VAL A 14 -8.97 -5.46 9.72
CA VAL A 14 -8.54 -6.87 9.64
C VAL A 14 -7.90 -7.23 8.29
N VAL A 15 -8.26 -6.57 7.18
CA VAL A 15 -7.67 -6.85 5.87
C VAL A 15 -6.18 -6.52 5.86
N ALA A 16 -5.82 -5.33 6.37
CA ALA A 16 -4.42 -4.92 6.44
C ALA A 16 -3.65 -5.75 7.47
N LEU A 17 -4.23 -5.99 8.65
CA LEU A 17 -3.60 -6.80 9.70
C LEU A 17 -3.35 -8.25 9.25
N TYR A 18 -4.30 -8.86 8.55
CA TYR A 18 -4.16 -10.20 8.00
C TYR A 18 -3.05 -10.26 6.94
N ALA A 19 -2.97 -9.27 6.04
CA ALA A 19 -1.91 -9.21 5.04
C ALA A 19 -0.52 -9.03 5.68
N ILE A 20 -0.42 -8.20 6.73
CA ILE A 20 0.82 -8.02 7.51
C ILE A 20 1.28 -9.35 8.12
N ASP A 21 0.38 -10.05 8.80
CA ASP A 21 0.67 -11.33 9.46
C ASP A 21 1.07 -12.41 8.45
N GLN A 22 0.24 -12.66 7.44
CA GLN A 22 0.42 -13.77 6.50
C GLN A 22 1.63 -13.60 5.58
N LEU A 23 1.98 -12.37 5.24
CA LEU A 23 3.15 -12.08 4.38
C LEU A 23 4.40 -11.75 5.20
N GLY A 24 4.31 -11.71 6.54
CA GLY A 24 5.42 -11.36 7.43
C GLY A 24 5.96 -9.96 7.17
N LEU A 25 5.08 -8.99 6.94
CA LEU A 25 5.49 -7.61 6.63
C LEU A 25 5.91 -6.88 7.90
N ASN A 26 6.86 -5.95 7.77
CA ASN A 26 7.16 -5.01 8.84
C ASN A 26 6.02 -3.97 8.93
N PRO A 27 5.27 -3.88 10.06
CA PRO A 27 4.18 -2.91 10.22
C PRO A 27 4.62 -1.46 10.02
N ASP A 28 5.87 -1.12 10.37
CA ASP A 28 6.42 0.24 10.23
C ASP A 28 6.64 0.65 8.77
N LYS A 29 6.42 -0.27 7.81
CA LYS A 29 6.52 -0.05 6.37
C LYS A 29 5.17 -0.13 5.66
N VAL A 30 4.08 -0.36 6.39
CA VAL A 30 2.72 -0.49 5.83
C VAL A 30 1.90 0.74 6.21
N ASN A 31 1.27 1.38 5.22
CA ASN A 31 0.36 2.51 5.41
C ASN A 31 0.94 3.63 6.30
N VAL A 32 2.22 3.99 6.08
CA VAL A 32 3.00 4.88 6.97
C VAL A 32 2.47 6.33 7.04
N LYS A 33 1.53 6.70 6.16
CA LYS A 33 0.82 7.99 6.17
C LYS A 33 -0.67 7.85 6.54
N GLY A 34 -1.07 6.71 7.10
CA GLY A 34 -2.46 6.33 7.35
C GLY A 34 -3.17 5.80 6.10
N GLY A 35 -4.27 5.08 6.30
CA GLY A 35 -5.01 4.43 5.22
C GLY A 35 -6.52 4.69 5.25
N GLY A 36 -7.25 3.84 4.53
CA GLY A 36 -8.70 3.98 4.30
C GLY A 36 -9.54 4.07 5.57
N CYS A 37 -9.11 3.50 6.70
CA CYS A 37 -9.82 3.62 7.97
C CYS A 37 -9.78 5.05 8.53
N ALA A 38 -8.72 5.82 8.23
CA ALA A 38 -8.54 7.19 8.72
C ALA A 38 -8.97 8.24 7.70
N ILE A 39 -8.59 8.08 6.43
CA ILE A 39 -8.77 9.10 5.39
C ILE A 39 -9.91 8.77 4.41
N GLY A 40 -10.62 7.68 4.63
CA GLY A 40 -11.78 7.27 3.85
C GLY A 40 -11.45 6.45 2.59
N HIS A 41 -12.50 5.88 2.02
CA HIS A 41 -12.42 4.94 0.90
C HIS A 41 -13.42 5.30 -0.22
N PRO A 42 -13.15 6.34 -1.04
CA PRO A 42 -13.90 6.56 -2.28
C PRO A 42 -13.61 5.41 -3.24
N LEU A 43 -14.58 4.49 -3.43
CA LEU A 43 -14.39 3.18 -4.04
C LEU A 43 -13.58 3.24 -5.35
N GLY A 44 -14.04 4.00 -6.34
CA GLY A 44 -13.37 4.10 -7.65
C GLY A 44 -12.04 4.84 -7.65
N MET A 45 -11.76 5.65 -6.62
CA MET A 45 -10.55 6.48 -6.55
C MET A 45 -9.45 5.87 -5.68
N SER A 46 -9.76 4.86 -4.87
CA SER A 46 -8.80 4.35 -3.89
C SER A 46 -7.60 3.66 -4.51
N GLY A 47 -7.73 3.04 -5.70
CA GLY A 47 -6.59 2.45 -6.41
C GLY A 47 -5.55 3.47 -6.83
N VAL A 48 -5.97 4.53 -7.53
CA VAL A 48 -5.06 5.60 -7.92
C VAL A 48 -4.51 6.35 -6.70
N ARG A 49 -5.31 6.50 -5.64
CA ARG A 49 -4.87 7.08 -4.36
C ARG A 49 -3.71 6.28 -3.76
N LEU A 50 -3.84 4.96 -3.60
CA LEU A 50 -2.81 4.11 -2.99
C LEU A 50 -1.49 4.19 -3.77
N VAL A 51 -1.54 4.03 -5.10
CA VAL A 51 -0.35 4.12 -5.95
C VAL A 51 0.27 5.51 -5.89
N GLY A 52 -0.54 6.57 -5.94
CA GLY A 52 -0.06 7.94 -5.86
C GLY A 52 0.55 8.31 -4.50
N THR A 53 -0.03 7.84 -3.41
CA THR A 53 0.53 8.01 -2.05
C THR A 53 1.86 7.29 -1.94
N LEU A 54 1.91 6.03 -2.38
CA LEU A 54 3.12 5.21 -2.38
C LEU A 54 4.25 5.86 -3.19
N ALA A 55 3.97 6.35 -4.40
CA ALA A 55 4.98 7.01 -5.23
C ALA A 55 5.59 8.23 -4.53
N ARG A 56 4.79 9.02 -3.80
CA ARG A 56 5.28 10.16 -3.01
C ARG A 56 6.10 9.70 -1.80
N ILE A 57 5.69 8.62 -1.13
CA ILE A 57 6.45 8.02 -0.03
C ILE A 57 7.83 7.58 -0.53
N LEU A 58 7.90 6.83 -1.64
CA LEU A 58 9.18 6.36 -2.18
C LEU A 58 10.13 7.51 -2.52
N LYS A 59 9.61 8.62 -3.10
CA LYS A 59 10.41 9.82 -3.36
C LYS A 59 10.89 10.51 -2.08
N LEU A 60 10.01 10.71 -1.10
CA LEU A 60 10.35 11.37 0.17
C LEU A 60 11.37 10.58 0.98
N GLU A 61 11.22 9.26 1.02
CA GLU A 61 12.05 8.35 1.80
C GLU A 61 13.30 7.88 1.03
N LYS A 62 13.47 8.32 -0.24
CA LYS A 62 14.53 7.85 -1.16
C LYS A 62 14.59 6.32 -1.27
N ALA A 63 13.43 5.68 -1.19
CA ALA A 63 13.27 4.25 -1.31
C ALA A 63 13.03 3.85 -2.77
N ARG A 64 13.28 2.58 -3.08
CA ARG A 64 13.32 2.08 -4.46
C ARG A 64 12.01 1.42 -4.87
N TYR A 65 11.59 0.36 -4.18
CA TYR A 65 10.41 -0.40 -4.59
C TYR A 65 9.28 -0.27 -3.58
N GLY A 66 8.07 -0.11 -4.09
CA GLY A 66 6.85 -0.12 -3.30
C GLY A 66 5.79 -1.02 -3.91
N CYS A 67 4.88 -1.53 -3.08
CA CYS A 67 3.71 -2.27 -3.54
C CYS A 67 2.40 -1.64 -3.02
N ALA A 68 1.51 -1.27 -3.93
CA ALA A 68 0.15 -0.86 -3.61
C ALA A 68 -0.82 -2.02 -3.89
N ASN A 69 -1.75 -2.32 -2.98
CA ASN A 69 -2.71 -3.40 -3.16
C ASN A 69 -4.12 -3.05 -2.65
N MET A 70 -5.13 -3.78 -3.13
CA MET A 70 -6.46 -3.75 -2.53
C MET A 70 -7.18 -5.10 -2.70
N CYS A 71 -8.02 -5.41 -1.72
CA CYS A 71 -9.08 -6.41 -1.86
C CYS A 71 -10.24 -5.85 -2.68
N ILE A 72 -10.98 -6.72 -3.34
CA ILE A 72 -12.15 -6.37 -4.16
C ILE A 72 -13.29 -7.35 -3.82
N GLY A 73 -14.51 -6.82 -3.73
CA GLY A 73 -15.71 -7.63 -3.52
C GLY A 73 -15.84 -8.73 -4.58
N GLY A 74 -16.35 -9.90 -4.18
CA GLY A 74 -16.35 -11.09 -5.06
C GLY A 74 -15.05 -11.91 -4.99
N GLY A 75 -14.21 -11.68 -3.97
CA GLY A 75 -13.03 -12.51 -3.68
C GLY A 75 -11.84 -12.25 -4.60
N GLN A 76 -11.72 -11.05 -5.13
CA GLN A 76 -10.63 -10.65 -6.01
C GLN A 76 -9.60 -9.78 -5.26
N GLY A 77 -8.43 -9.61 -5.85
CA GLY A 77 -7.39 -8.70 -5.35
C GLY A 77 -6.54 -8.17 -6.49
N THR A 78 -5.97 -7.00 -6.30
CA THR A 78 -4.99 -6.42 -7.23
C THR A 78 -3.78 -5.90 -6.47
N ALA A 79 -2.61 -5.97 -7.11
CA ALA A 79 -1.35 -5.45 -6.60
C ALA A 79 -0.57 -4.82 -7.75
N VAL A 80 0.05 -3.67 -7.47
CA VAL A 80 0.92 -2.96 -8.41
C VAL A 80 2.23 -2.65 -7.70
N ILE A 81 3.34 -3.08 -8.31
CA ILE A 81 4.68 -2.73 -7.88
C ILE A 81 5.14 -1.53 -8.70
N ILE A 82 5.71 -0.54 -8.04
CA ILE A 82 6.33 0.62 -8.68
C ILE A 82 7.77 0.79 -8.20
N GLU A 83 8.61 1.32 -9.08
CA GLU A 83 9.99 1.69 -8.80
C GLU A 83 10.13 3.21 -8.83
N ASN A 84 10.86 3.77 -7.87
CA ASN A 84 11.31 5.14 -7.92
C ASN A 84 12.57 5.24 -8.79
N GLU A 85 12.44 5.81 -9.98
CA GLU A 85 13.54 5.95 -10.95
C GLU A 85 14.73 6.80 -10.45
N GLU A 86 14.51 7.60 -9.39
CA GLU A 86 15.54 8.45 -8.79
C GLU A 86 16.35 7.72 -7.70
N ALA A 87 15.86 6.58 -7.19
CA ALA A 87 16.54 5.78 -6.19
C ALA A 87 17.59 4.88 -6.87
N LYS A 88 18.85 5.35 -6.85
CA LYS A 88 20.01 4.57 -7.32
C LYS A 88 20.56 3.68 -6.20
#